data_AF-A0A350I8R9-F1
#
_entry.id   AF-A0A350I8R9-F1
#
_cell.length_a   1.000
_cell.length_b   1.000
_cell.length_c   1.000
_cell.angle_alpha   90.00
_cell.angle_beta   90.00
_cell.angle_gamma   90.00
#
_symmetry.space_group_name_H-M   'P 1'
#
loop_
_entity.id
_entity.type
_entity.pdbx_description
1 polymer ?
#
loop_
_entity_poly.entity_id
_entity_poly.type
_entity_poly.pdbx_seq_one_letter_code
_entity_poly.pdbx_strand_id
1 'polypeptide(L)'
;MKLKDLMVDTKAAWLDFPGAPDFQVQVANLSRKELVSLRKRCTSNKFDRKNRQMVEDLDEEKFVVEFTNATVKGWKGLKLKYLEDLILVDLKSEDPEQELEYDQEQAQVLVQNSTEFDTWINEVVFDLANFRRAADGQSVDPLRELAAS
;
A
#
# COMPACT_ATOMS: atom_id res chain seq x y z
N MET A 1 -28.83 20.28 2.59
CA MET A 1 -27.73 19.46 2.03
C MET A 1 -26.59 19.46 3.03
N LYS A 2 -26.11 18.30 3.51
CA LYS A 2 -25.00 18.23 4.47
C LYS A 2 -23.77 17.68 3.76
N LEU A 3 -22.59 18.20 4.09
CA LEU A 3 -21.31 17.74 3.54
C LEU A 3 -21.13 16.21 3.65
N LYS A 4 -21.60 15.62 4.74
CA LYS A 4 -21.57 14.16 4.97
C LYS A 4 -22.29 13.36 3.90
N ASP A 5 -23.34 13.92 3.30
CA ASP A 5 -24.16 13.23 2.29
C ASP A 5 -23.45 13.19 0.91
N LEU A 6 -22.32 13.91 0.77
CA LEU A 6 -21.51 14.00 -0.46
C LEU A 6 -20.17 13.24 -0.35
N MET A 7 -19.88 12.63 0.79
CA MET A 7 -18.64 11.88 1.01
C MET A 7 -18.76 10.46 0.42
N VAL A 8 -17.70 9.99 -0.23
CA VAL A 8 -17.56 8.60 -0.68
C VAL A 8 -16.54 7.92 0.23
N ASP A 9 -16.92 6.80 0.85
CA ASP A 9 -16.13 6.18 1.91
C ASP A 9 -14.87 5.44 1.42
N THR A 10 -14.84 4.96 0.17
CA THR A 10 -13.63 4.32 -0.39
C THR A 10 -13.61 4.38 -1.91
N LYS A 11 -12.47 4.77 -2.48
CA LYS A 11 -12.18 4.61 -3.91
C LYS A 11 -10.84 3.87 -4.03
N ALA A 12 -10.81 2.84 -4.85
CA ALA A 12 -9.58 2.18 -5.27
C ALA A 12 -9.18 2.68 -6.66
N ALA A 13 -7.89 2.75 -6.93
CA ALA A 13 -7.31 3.16 -8.20
C ALA A 13 -6.13 2.26 -8.56
N TRP A 14 -5.92 2.02 -9.85
CA TRP A 14 -4.70 1.41 -10.34
C TRP A 14 -3.64 2.48 -10.48
N LEU A 15 -2.50 2.29 -9.83
CA LEU A 15 -1.37 3.21 -9.83
C LEU A 15 -0.13 2.49 -10.34
N ASP A 16 0.63 3.15 -11.20
CA ASP A 16 1.92 2.66 -11.69
C ASP A 16 2.96 2.75 -10.56
N PHE A 17 3.70 1.66 -10.36
CA PHE A 17 4.83 1.65 -9.44
C PHE A 17 6.06 2.27 -10.12
N PRO A 18 6.72 3.27 -9.50
CA PRO A 18 7.88 3.93 -10.11
C PRO A 18 9.03 2.93 -10.29
N GLY A 19 9.77 3.05 -11.39
CA GLY A 19 10.95 2.20 -11.63
C GLY A 19 10.65 0.78 -12.14
N ALA A 20 9.39 0.32 -12.13
CA ALA A 20 8.98 -0.98 -12.67
C ALA A 20 7.93 -0.82 -13.78
N PRO A 21 8.35 -0.68 -15.05
CA PRO A 21 7.42 -0.62 -16.18
C PRO A 21 6.41 -1.76 -16.16
N ASP A 22 5.15 -1.43 -16.50
CA ASP A 22 3.99 -2.33 -16.52
C ASP A 22 3.52 -2.85 -15.13
N PHE A 23 4.27 -2.60 -14.05
CA PHE A 23 3.84 -2.96 -12.70
C PHE A 23 2.82 -1.94 -12.17
N GLN A 24 1.57 -2.40 -12.04
CA GLN A 24 0.47 -1.61 -11.48
C GLN A 24 -0.08 -2.25 -10.22
N VAL A 25 -0.32 -1.43 -9.20
CA VAL A 25 -0.94 -1.85 -7.94
C VAL A 25 -2.32 -1.21 -7.84
N GLN A 26 -3.32 -2.00 -7.50
CA GLN A 26 -4.63 -1.51 -7.12
C GLN A 26 -4.58 -1.06 -5.67
N VAL A 27 -4.59 0.25 -5.46
CA VAL A 27 -4.49 0.87 -4.15
C VAL A 27 -5.85 1.41 -3.73
N ALA A 28 -6.22 1.24 -2.47
CA ALA A 28 -7.37 1.90 -1.86
C ALA A 28 -6.93 3.07 -0.99
N ASN A 29 -7.68 4.18 -1.09
CA ASN A 29 -7.47 5.32 -0.20
C ASN A 29 -7.67 4.89 1.26
N LEU A 30 -6.77 5.32 2.14
CA LEU A 30 -6.92 5.15 3.59
C LEU A 30 -7.25 6.50 4.22
N SER A 31 -8.50 6.68 4.65
CA SER A 31 -8.88 7.93 5.30
C SER A 31 -8.23 8.06 6.68
N ARG A 32 -8.07 9.30 7.18
CA ARG A 32 -7.58 9.56 8.53
C ARG A 32 -8.38 8.81 9.61
N LYS A 33 -9.69 8.67 9.42
CA LYS A 33 -10.57 7.96 10.36
C LYS A 33 -10.24 6.46 10.37
N GLU A 34 -10.07 5.87 9.20
CA GLU A 34 -9.72 4.45 9.07
C GLU A 34 -8.34 4.16 9.63
N LEU A 35 -7.34 4.99 9.37
CA LEU A 35 -5.99 4.86 9.94
C LEU A 35 -6.02 4.88 11.48
N VAL A 36 -6.76 5.82 12.08
CA VAL A 36 -6.92 5.88 13.54
C VAL A 36 -7.61 4.63 14.08
N SER A 37 -8.66 4.16 13.41
CA SER A 37 -9.35 2.93 13.79
C SER A 37 -8.45 1.69 13.65
N LEU A 38 -7.63 1.62 12.60
CA LEU A 38 -6.68 0.55 12.35
C LEU A 38 -5.61 0.50 13.43
N ARG A 39 -4.96 1.64 13.72
CA ARG A 39 -3.97 1.74 14.80
C ARG A 39 -4.53 1.28 16.13
N LYS A 40 -5.76 1.70 16.49
CA LYS A 40 -6.44 1.25 17.72
C LYS A 40 -6.66 -0.26 17.78
N ARG A 41 -6.95 -0.94 16.66
CA ARG A 41 -7.08 -2.41 16.62
C ARG A 41 -5.74 -3.14 16.80
N CYS A 42 -4.64 -2.46 16.51
CA CYS A 42 -3.28 -2.99 16.64
C CYS A 42 -2.62 -2.60 17.97
N THR A 43 -3.19 -1.65 18.71
CA THR A 43 -2.69 -1.28 20.04
C THR A 43 -3.33 -2.14 21.13
N SER A 44 -2.49 -2.75 21.97
CA SER A 44 -2.90 -3.49 23.16
C SER A 44 -2.39 -2.79 24.42
N ASN A 45 -3.04 -3.02 25.56
CA ASN A 45 -2.57 -2.51 26.85
C ASN A 45 -1.75 -3.60 27.54
N LYS A 46 -0.45 -3.38 27.72
CA LYS A 46 0.43 -4.25 28.52
C LYS A 46 0.63 -3.64 29.91
N PHE A 47 0.54 -4.47 30.95
CA PHE A 47 0.84 -4.03 32.31
C PHE A 47 2.35 -4.01 32.54
N ASP A 48 2.93 -2.82 32.68
CA ASP A 48 4.33 -2.67 33.05
C ASP A 48 4.48 -2.90 34.56
N ARG A 49 5.09 -4.03 34.92
CA ARG A 49 5.31 -4.43 36.32
C ARG A 49 6.29 -3.51 37.06
N LYS A 50 7.20 -2.84 36.34
CA LYS A 50 8.21 -1.95 36.92
C LYS A 50 7.57 -0.62 37.34
N ASN A 51 6.76 -0.05 36.47
CA ASN A 51 6.08 1.23 36.70
C ASN A 51 4.68 1.09 37.33
N ARG A 52 4.16 -0.15 37.41
CA ARG A 52 2.79 -0.49 37.87
C ARG A 52 1.72 0.30 37.12
N GLN A 53 1.90 0.47 35.81
CA GLN A 53 1.00 1.23 34.94
C GLN A 53 0.63 0.38 33.72
N MET A 54 -0.54 0.64 33.14
CA MET A 54 -0.87 0.14 31.82
C MET A 54 -0.16 1.01 30.78
N VAL A 55 0.57 0.38 29.88
CA VAL A 55 1.25 1.04 28.76
C VAL A 55 0.63 0.53 27.47
N GLU A 56 0.38 1.45 26.55
CA GLU A 56 -0.06 1.12 25.20
C GLU A 56 1.13 0.58 24.40
N ASP A 57 0.93 -0.56 23.77
CA ASP A 57 1.91 -1.28 22.96
C ASP A 57 1.29 -1.53 21.59
N LEU A 58 1.92 -0.99 20.54
CA LEU A 58 1.50 -1.21 19.18
C LEU A 58 2.11 -2.52 18.68
N ASP A 59 1.25 -3.44 18.24
CA ASP A 59 1.66 -4.63 17.51
C ASP A 59 2.00 -4.23 16.06
N GLU A 60 3.29 -4.07 15.78
CA GLU A 60 3.80 -3.62 14.48
C GLU A 60 3.52 -4.64 13.36
N GLU A 61 3.69 -5.94 13.65
CA GLU A 61 3.41 -7.01 12.66
C GLU A 61 1.92 -7.02 12.28
N LYS A 62 1.04 -6.95 13.29
CA LYS A 62 -0.40 -6.85 13.05
C LYS A 62 -0.77 -5.56 12.32
N PHE A 63 -0.09 -4.45 12.63
CA PHE A 63 -0.32 -3.18 11.93
C PHE A 63 -0.01 -3.31 10.45
N VAL A 64 1.13 -3.91 10.08
CA VAL A 64 1.50 -4.15 8.67
C VAL A 64 0.44 -5.01 7.98
N VAL A 65 0.01 -6.12 8.59
CA VAL A 65 -1.03 -6.99 8.03
C VAL A 65 -2.33 -6.23 7.79
N GLU A 66 -2.82 -5.51 8.79
CA GLU A 66 -4.08 -4.74 8.69
C GLU A 66 -3.95 -3.59 7.70
N PHE A 67 -2.79 -2.92 7.65
CA PHE A 67 -2.51 -1.82 6.74
C PHE A 67 -2.51 -2.31 5.29
N THR A 68 -1.75 -3.35 4.98
CA THR A 68 -1.71 -3.95 3.65
C THR A 68 -3.08 -4.43 3.20
N ASN A 69 -3.83 -5.10 4.07
CA ASN A 69 -5.21 -5.53 3.78
C ASN A 69 -6.12 -4.33 3.47
N ALA A 70 -5.91 -3.18 4.13
CA ALA A 70 -6.70 -1.98 3.93
C ALA A 70 -6.31 -1.23 2.64
N THR A 71 -5.05 -1.25 2.24
CA THR A 71 -4.51 -0.38 1.18
C THR A 71 -4.20 -1.08 -0.13
N VAL A 72 -3.70 -2.32 -0.13
CA VAL A 72 -3.30 -3.05 -1.35
C VAL A 72 -4.36 -4.08 -1.70
N LYS A 73 -5.02 -3.90 -2.85
CA LYS A 73 -6.18 -4.71 -3.29
C LYS A 73 -5.86 -5.70 -4.40
N GLY A 74 -4.71 -5.52 -5.05
CA GLY A 74 -4.27 -6.34 -6.17
C GLY A 74 -3.04 -5.75 -6.82
N TRP A 75 -2.36 -6.52 -7.66
CA TRP A 75 -1.39 -6.00 -8.62
C TRP A 75 -1.39 -6.81 -9.91
N LYS A 76 -0.68 -6.31 -10.92
CA LYS A 76 -0.40 -6.99 -12.19
C LYS A 76 0.93 -6.47 -12.76
N GLY A 77 1.61 -7.26 -13.59
CA GLY A 77 2.85 -6.83 -14.23
C GLY A 77 4.08 -6.83 -13.32
N LEU A 78 3.99 -7.43 -12.11
CA LEU A 78 5.14 -7.56 -11.21
C LEU A 78 6.09 -8.64 -11.72
N LYS A 79 7.03 -8.28 -12.60
CA LYS A 79 8.05 -9.21 -13.10
C LYS A 79 9.10 -9.53 -12.04
N LEU A 80 9.58 -10.78 -12.02
CA LEU A 80 10.57 -11.22 -11.04
C LEU A 80 11.85 -10.37 -11.04
N LYS A 81 12.29 -9.87 -12.21
CA LYS A 81 13.45 -8.97 -12.30
C LYS A 81 13.33 -7.70 -11.44
N TYR A 82 12.12 -7.20 -11.16
CA TYR A 82 11.93 -6.04 -10.30
C TYR A 82 12.02 -6.40 -8.81
N LEU A 83 11.79 -7.66 -8.45
CA LEU A 83 11.86 -8.10 -7.06
C LEU A 83 13.28 -8.01 -6.50
N GLU A 84 14.31 -8.22 -7.32
CA GLU A 84 15.72 -8.13 -6.88
C GLU A 84 16.09 -6.73 -6.37
N ASP A 85 15.47 -5.69 -6.93
CA ASP A 85 15.65 -4.30 -6.51
C ASP A 85 14.78 -3.96 -5.27
N LEU A 86 13.61 -4.60 -5.15
CA LEU A 86 12.64 -4.31 -4.09
C LEU A 86 12.93 -5.06 -2.78
N ILE A 87 13.39 -6.30 -2.86
CA ILE A 87 13.62 -7.19 -1.72
C ILE A 87 14.82 -8.10 -1.97
N LEU A 88 15.48 -8.54 -0.89
CA LEU A 88 16.56 -9.52 -0.99
C LEU A 88 15.99 -10.92 -1.29
N VAL A 89 16.01 -11.31 -2.57
CA VAL A 89 15.53 -12.61 -3.06
C VAL A 89 16.61 -13.37 -3.83
N ASP A 90 16.50 -14.69 -3.86
CA ASP A 90 17.30 -15.57 -4.71
C ASP A 90 16.36 -16.15 -5.79
N LEU A 91 16.40 -15.56 -6.99
CA LEU A 91 15.56 -15.97 -8.12
C LEU A 91 16.10 -17.19 -8.86
N LYS A 92 17.28 -17.72 -8.49
CA LYS A 92 17.91 -18.92 -9.08
C LYS A 92 17.78 -18.99 -10.61
N SER A 93 17.00 -19.96 -11.11
CA SER A 93 16.82 -20.28 -12.53
C SER A 93 15.41 -19.94 -13.02
N GLU A 94 14.66 -19.16 -12.24
CA GLU A 94 13.36 -18.66 -12.67
C GLU A 94 13.53 -17.64 -13.80
N ASP A 95 12.52 -17.53 -14.66
CA ASP A 95 12.53 -16.57 -15.77
C ASP A 95 12.34 -15.14 -15.21
N PRO A 96 13.30 -14.21 -15.40
CA PRO A 96 13.16 -12.83 -14.90
C PRO A 96 11.95 -12.07 -15.48
N GLU A 97 11.43 -12.51 -16.62
CA GLU A 97 10.22 -11.93 -17.24
C GLU A 97 8.91 -12.52 -16.73
N GLN A 98 8.96 -13.60 -15.92
CA GLN A 98 7.78 -14.16 -15.29
C GLN A 98 7.13 -13.16 -14.33
N GLU A 99 5.80 -13.13 -14.30
CA GLU A 99 5.06 -12.31 -13.36
C GLU A 99 4.78 -13.06 -12.06
N LEU A 100 4.99 -12.36 -10.94
CA LEU A 100 4.48 -12.77 -9.63
C LEU A 100 2.99 -12.39 -9.56
N GLU A 101 2.14 -13.41 -9.51
CA GLU A 101 0.71 -13.20 -9.31
C GLU A 101 0.44 -12.48 -7.98
N TYR A 102 -0.69 -11.82 -7.87
CA TYR A 102 -1.08 -11.20 -6.61
C TYR A 102 -1.69 -12.24 -5.69
N ASP A 103 -1.14 -12.33 -4.49
CA ASP A 103 -1.88 -12.79 -3.33
C ASP A 103 -1.66 -11.86 -2.12
N GLN A 104 -2.53 -11.99 -1.13
CA GLN A 104 -2.53 -11.11 0.03
C GLN A 104 -1.30 -11.29 0.93
N GLU A 105 -0.75 -12.50 1.02
CA GLU A 105 0.44 -12.80 1.84
C GLU A 105 1.69 -12.23 1.16
N GLN A 106 1.82 -12.38 -0.16
CA GLN A 106 2.88 -11.77 -0.96
C GLN A 106 2.89 -10.26 -0.85
N ALA A 107 1.72 -9.61 -0.89
CA ALA A 107 1.62 -8.18 -0.68
C ALA A 107 2.10 -7.77 0.72
N GLN A 108 1.79 -8.57 1.75
CA GLN A 108 2.27 -8.32 3.11
C GLN A 108 3.80 -8.47 3.20
N VAL A 109 4.36 -9.51 2.58
CA VAL A 109 5.81 -9.70 2.50
C VAL A 109 6.47 -8.50 1.80
N LEU A 110 5.90 -8.02 0.70
CA LEU A 110 6.47 -6.89 -0.03
C LEU A 110 6.43 -5.59 0.78
N VAL A 111 5.30 -5.27 1.43
CA VAL A 111 5.20 -4.10 2.33
C VAL A 111 6.14 -4.24 3.52
N GLN A 112 6.29 -5.44 4.09
CA GLN A 112 7.13 -5.65 5.25
C GLN A 112 8.63 -5.57 4.95
N ASN A 113 9.06 -6.06 3.78
CA ASN A 113 10.47 -6.29 3.48
C ASN A 113 11.05 -5.31 2.46
N SER A 114 10.21 -4.58 1.72
CA SER A 114 10.64 -3.55 0.77
C SER A 114 10.38 -2.16 1.33
N THR A 115 11.44 -1.49 1.77
CA THR A 115 11.36 -0.09 2.21
C THR A 115 10.82 0.83 1.11
N GLU A 116 11.20 0.58 -0.14
CA GLU A 116 10.75 1.37 -1.28
C GLU A 116 9.24 1.20 -1.52
N PHE A 117 8.76 -0.06 -1.52
CA PHE A 117 7.33 -0.33 -1.68
C PHE A 117 6.49 0.22 -0.51
N ASP A 118 6.97 0.08 0.73
CA ASP A 118 6.30 0.63 1.92
C ASP A 118 6.23 2.17 1.88
N THR A 119 7.33 2.82 1.50
CA THR A 119 7.37 4.28 1.38
C THR A 119 6.36 4.74 0.32
N TRP A 120 6.40 4.12 -0.87
CA TRP A 120 5.51 4.46 -1.96
C TRP A 120 4.03 4.26 -1.58
N ILE A 121 3.67 3.12 -0.99
CA ILE A 121 2.27 2.85 -0.63
C ILE A 121 1.78 3.87 0.42
N ASN A 122 2.62 4.24 1.40
CA ASN A 122 2.28 5.25 2.40
C ASN A 122 2.08 6.64 1.78
N GLU A 123 2.82 6.99 0.73
CA GLU A 123 2.61 8.26 0.02
C GLU A 123 1.27 8.26 -0.74
N VAL A 124 1.02 7.22 -1.53
CA VAL A 124 -0.11 7.23 -2.48
C VAL A 124 -1.46 6.99 -1.81
N VAL A 125 -1.54 6.28 -0.69
CA VAL A 125 -2.82 5.97 -0.01
C VAL A 125 -3.49 7.19 0.62
N PHE A 126 -2.73 8.25 0.91
CA PHE A 126 -3.24 9.49 1.50
C PHE A 126 -3.45 10.61 0.48
N ASP A 127 -2.88 10.50 -0.72
CA ASP A 127 -3.08 11.48 -1.77
C ASP A 127 -4.42 11.28 -2.50
N LEU A 128 -5.38 12.15 -2.17
CA LEU A 128 -6.71 12.16 -2.79
C LEU A 128 -6.69 12.37 -4.30
N ALA A 129 -5.64 12.98 -4.88
CA ALA A 129 -5.54 13.18 -6.32
C ALA A 129 -5.54 11.85 -7.09
N ASN A 130 -4.87 10.84 -6.54
CA ASN A 130 -4.80 9.48 -7.09
C ASN A 130 -6.20 8.84 -7.23
N PHE A 131 -7.11 9.16 -6.30
CA PHE A 131 -8.45 8.57 -6.24
C PHE A 131 -9.54 9.43 -6.88
N ARG A 132 -9.23 10.68 -7.22
CA ARG A 132 -10.14 11.58 -7.94
C ARG A 132 -10.12 11.30 -9.44
N ARG A 133 -8.94 11.05 -10.02
CA ARG A 133 -8.76 10.84 -11.48
C ARG A 133 -9.34 9.50 -11.98
N ALA A 134 -9.38 8.46 -11.14
CA ALA A 134 -9.95 7.15 -11.51
C ALA A 134 -11.47 7.18 -11.81
N ALA A 135 -12.19 8.22 -11.36
CA ALA A 135 -13.60 8.39 -11.71
C ALA A 135 -13.83 8.80 -13.18
N ASP A 136 -12.80 9.33 -13.86
CA ASP A 136 -12.87 9.80 -15.26
C ASP A 136 -12.27 8.81 -16.28
N GLY A 137 -11.92 7.59 -15.86
CA GLY A 137 -11.58 6.50 -16.80
C GLY A 137 -10.27 6.68 -17.59
N GLN A 138 -9.34 7.52 -17.15
CA GLN A 138 -8.01 7.67 -17.76
C GLN A 138 -6.91 7.12 -16.85
N SER A 139 -6.22 6.09 -17.30
CA SER A 139 -4.96 5.61 -16.72
C SER A 139 -3.88 6.68 -16.93
N VAL A 140 -3.17 7.05 -15.86
CA VAL A 140 -2.14 8.09 -15.88
C VAL A 140 -0.77 7.46 -15.87
N ASP A 141 -0.09 7.50 -17.01
CA ASP A 141 1.36 7.34 -17.13
C ASP A 141 2.04 8.62 -16.59
N PRO A 142 2.76 8.58 -15.46
CA PRO A 142 3.38 9.76 -14.85
C PRO A 142 4.45 10.41 -15.73
N LEU A 143 4.95 9.72 -16.75
CA LEU A 143 6.03 10.22 -17.62
C LEU A 143 5.54 11.16 -18.73
N ARG A 144 4.22 11.28 -18.95
CA ARG A 144 3.69 12.05 -20.07
C ARG A 144 3.48 13.54 -19.78
N GLU A 145 3.44 13.96 -18.51
CA GLU A 145 3.21 15.36 -18.12
C GLU A 145 4.48 16.23 -18.23
N LEU A 146 5.68 15.62 -18.21
CA LEU A 146 6.97 16.32 -18.31
C LEU A 146 7.43 16.61 -19.76
N ALA A 147 6.77 16.05 -20.77
CA ALA A 147 7.09 16.27 -22.17
C ALA A 147 6.27 17.41 -22.83
N ALA A 148 5.39 18.07 -22.07
CA ALA A 148 4.48 19.09 -22.56
C ALA A 148 4.74 20.51 -22.00
N SER A 149 5.91 20.75 -21.39
CA SER A 149 6.34 22.08 -20.93
C SER A 149 7.58 22.56 -21.66
#